data_AF-F5LB91-F1
#
_entry.id   AF-F5LB91-F1
#
_cell.length_a   1.000
_cell.length_b   1.000
_cell.length_c   1.000
_cell.angle_alpha   90.00
_cell.angle_beta   90.00
_cell.angle_gamma   90.00
#
_symmetry.space_group_name_H-M   'P 1'
#
loop_
_entity.id
_entity.type
_entity.pdbx_description
1 polymer ?
#
loop_
_entity_poly.entity_id
_entity_poly.type
_entity_poly.pdbx_seq_one_letter_code
_entity_poly.pdbx_strand_id
1 'polypeptide(L)'
;MKEMLKHKRASAFLLLALALVLVMSGCSSSTGQLKTTDDGRIVVDFWYALGGNLGEAVEAVVAGFNESQDEVYVNAVYQGSYEESLT
;
A
#
# COMPACT_ATOMS: atom_id res chain seq x y z
N MET A 1 5.22 56.46 8.47
CA MET A 1 4.18 55.66 9.18
C MET A 1 3.28 54.86 8.23
N LYS A 2 2.69 55.45 7.16
CA LYS A 2 1.82 54.72 6.22
C LYS A 2 2.53 53.64 5.39
N GLU A 3 3.76 53.89 4.93
CA GLU A 3 4.56 52.91 4.18
C GLU A 3 4.96 51.69 5.02
N MET A 4 5.32 51.89 6.30
CA MET A 4 5.67 50.79 7.20
C MET A 4 4.49 49.85 7.51
N LEU A 5 3.26 50.35 7.46
CA LEU A 5 2.05 49.53 7.64
C LEU A 5 1.71 48.73 6.37
N LYS A 6 2.05 49.25 5.18
CA LYS A 6 1.88 48.57 3.89
C LYS A 6 2.81 47.38 3.74
N HIS A 7 4.08 47.52 4.17
CA HIS A 7 5.04 46.42 4.19
C HIS A 7 4.68 45.34 5.22
N LYS A 8 4.21 45.71 6.42
CA LYS A 8 3.72 44.73 7.42
C LYS A 8 2.52 43.93 6.91
N ARG A 9 1.60 44.58 6.20
CA ARG A 9 0.45 43.91 5.56
C ARG A 9 0.91 42.99 4.43
N ALA A 10 1.83 43.44 3.57
CA ALA A 10 2.39 42.63 2.48
C ALA A 10 3.15 41.39 3.00
N SER A 11 3.97 41.54 4.05
CA SER A 11 4.65 40.42 4.71
C SER A 11 3.67 39.47 5.40
N ALA A 12 2.60 39.97 6.02
CA ALA A 12 1.55 39.12 6.60
C ALA A 12 0.78 38.32 5.53
N PHE A 13 0.49 38.93 4.37
CA PHE A 13 -0.12 38.23 3.23
C PHE A 13 0.82 37.18 2.63
N LEU A 14 2.11 37.46 2.54
CA LEU A 14 3.11 36.51 2.04
C LEU A 14 3.27 35.30 2.98
N LEU A 15 3.27 35.54 4.29
CA LEU A 15 3.34 34.46 5.30
C LEU A 15 2.05 33.63 5.34
N LEU A 16 0.89 34.26 5.17
CA LEU A 16 -0.39 33.55 5.10
C LEU A 16 -0.51 32.70 3.82
N ALA A 17 0.00 33.19 2.68
CA ALA A 17 0.06 32.44 1.44
C ALA A 17 1.01 31.23 1.52
N LEU A 18 2.17 31.38 2.18
CA LEU A 18 3.10 30.29 2.41
C LEU A 18 2.53 29.22 3.36
N ALA A 19 1.79 29.64 4.39
CA ALA A 19 1.10 28.71 5.29
C ALA A 19 -0.02 27.93 4.58
N LEU A 20 -0.72 28.54 3.61
CA LEU A 20 -1.78 27.89 2.84
C LEU A 20 -1.24 26.78 1.91
N VAL A 21 -0.04 26.97 1.35
CA VAL A 21 0.64 25.96 0.51
C VAL A 21 1.03 24.71 1.32
N LEU A 22 1.39 24.87 2.60
CA LEU A 22 1.79 23.75 3.47
C LEU A 22 0.61 22.86 3.90
N VAL A 23 -0.61 23.37 3.89
CA VAL A 23 -1.81 22.60 4.28
C VAL A 23 -2.28 21.65 3.17
N MET A 24 -1.90 21.86 1.91
CA MET A 24 -2.32 21.02 0.77
C MET A 24 -1.47 19.75 0.57
N SER A 25 -0.33 19.60 1.24
CA SER A 25 0.51 18.40 1.12
C SER A 25 0.11 17.26 2.08
N GLY A 26 -0.97 17.44 2.87
CA GLY A 26 -1.39 16.51 3.92
C GLY A 26 -2.45 15.48 3.52
N CYS A 27 -3.03 15.57 2.32
CA CYS A 27 -3.96 14.55 1.79
C CYS A 27 -3.30 13.78 0.63
N SER A 28 -2.11 13.25 0.87
CA SER A 28 -1.73 12.02 0.17
C SER A 28 -2.25 10.89 1.04
N SER A 29 -3.48 10.45 0.78
CA SER A 29 -3.92 9.13 1.20
C SER A 29 -3.05 8.12 0.47
N SER A 30 -1.85 7.88 1.00
CA SER A 30 -0.99 6.77 0.63
C SER A 30 -1.59 5.49 1.18
N THR A 31 -2.83 5.19 0.77
CA THR A 31 -3.28 3.80 0.71
C THR A 31 -2.35 3.15 -0.28
N GLY A 32 -1.38 2.39 0.25
CA GLY A 32 -0.37 1.69 -0.53
C GLY A 32 -1.03 1.04 -1.74
N GLN A 33 -0.46 1.25 -2.92
CA GLN A 33 -1.02 0.80 -4.18
C GLN A 33 -1.19 -0.71 -4.12
N LEU A 34 -2.43 -1.16 -3.88
CA LEU A 34 -2.75 -2.57 -3.81
C LEU A 34 -2.57 -3.15 -5.21
N LYS A 35 -1.81 -4.25 -5.30
CA LYS A 35 -1.72 -5.02 -6.54
C LYS A 35 -3.12 -5.52 -6.86
N THR A 36 -3.55 -5.34 -8.10
CA THR A 36 -4.83 -5.83 -8.60
C THR A 36 -4.60 -6.67 -9.86
N THR A 37 -5.42 -7.69 -10.07
CA THR A 37 -5.47 -8.46 -11.31
C THR A 37 -6.24 -7.68 -12.39
N ASP A 38 -6.14 -8.09 -13.65
CA ASP A 38 -6.84 -7.43 -14.77
C ASP A 38 -8.36 -7.44 -14.62
N ASP A 39 -8.91 -8.43 -13.92
CA ASP A 39 -10.35 -8.54 -13.58
C ASP A 39 -10.74 -7.73 -12.33
N GLY A 40 -9.81 -6.98 -11.74
CA GLY A 40 -10.06 -6.04 -10.65
C GLY A 40 -9.98 -6.62 -9.24
N ARG A 41 -9.60 -7.90 -9.08
CA ARG A 41 -9.41 -8.51 -7.75
C ARG A 41 -8.18 -7.97 -7.04
N ILE A 42 -8.25 -7.87 -5.72
CA ILE A 42 -7.10 -7.51 -4.88
C ILE A 42 -6.15 -8.71 -4.80
N VAL A 43 -4.89 -8.51 -5.13
CA VAL A 43 -3.86 -9.54 -5.03
C VAL A 43 -3.28 -9.58 -3.61
N VAL A 44 -3.31 -10.76 -3.00
CA VAL A 44 -2.68 -11.03 -1.70
C VAL A 44 -1.59 -12.07 -1.91
N ASP A 45 -0.34 -11.68 -1.61
CA ASP A 45 0.79 -12.61 -1.61
C ASP A 45 0.71 -13.47 -0.34
N PHE A 46 0.50 -14.78 -0.50
CA PHE A 46 0.48 -15.76 0.59
C PHE A 46 1.77 -16.57 0.59
N TRP A 47 2.64 -16.29 1.56
CA TRP A 47 3.94 -16.93 1.68
C TRP A 47 3.84 -18.21 2.51
N TYR A 48 4.35 -19.32 1.97
CA TYR A 48 4.35 -20.61 2.65
C TYR A 48 5.71 -21.30 2.53
N ALA A 49 6.05 -22.12 3.53
CA ALA A 49 7.32 -22.84 3.60
C ALA A 49 7.12 -24.36 3.77
N LEU A 50 5.93 -24.85 3.45
CA LEU A 50 5.60 -26.27 3.41
C LEU A 50 6.00 -26.85 2.05
N GLY A 51 7.00 -27.75 2.04
CA GLY A 51 7.44 -28.46 0.85
C GLY A 51 6.74 -29.80 0.64
N GLY A 52 7.04 -30.46 -0.48
CA GLY A 52 6.49 -31.79 -0.84
C GLY A 52 4.96 -31.81 -0.88
N ASN A 53 4.37 -32.92 -0.46
CA ASN A 53 2.90 -33.12 -0.49
C ASN A 53 2.11 -32.06 0.30
N LEU A 54 2.71 -31.45 1.32
CA LEU A 54 2.06 -30.38 2.07
C LEU A 54 2.02 -29.07 1.27
N GLY A 55 3.04 -28.80 0.46
CA GLY A 55 3.03 -27.68 -0.49
C GLY A 55 1.96 -27.86 -1.57
N GLU A 56 1.84 -29.06 -2.12
CA GLU A 56 0.78 -29.40 -3.09
C GLU A 56 -0.63 -29.21 -2.49
N ALA A 57 -0.81 -29.60 -1.23
CA ALA A 57 -2.07 -29.38 -0.52
C ALA A 57 -2.38 -27.88 -0.33
N VAL A 58 -1.36 -27.06 -0.05
CA VAL A 58 -1.52 -25.58 0.03
C VAL A 58 -1.96 -25.02 -1.31
N GLU A 59 -1.32 -25.41 -2.40
CA GLU A 59 -1.66 -24.95 -3.74
C GLU A 59 -3.10 -25.33 -4.12
N ALA A 60 -3.52 -26.57 -3.81
CA ALA A 60 -4.89 -27.02 -4.05
C ALA A 60 -5.93 -26.20 -3.27
N VAL A 61 -5.64 -25.86 -2.00
CA VAL A 61 -6.53 -25.01 -1.19
C VAL A 61 -6.59 -23.59 -1.76
N VAL A 62 -5.46 -23.01 -2.16
CA VAL A 62 -5.41 -21.67 -2.76
C VAL A 62 -6.16 -21.64 -4.08
N ALA A 63 -6.04 -22.66 -4.92
CA ALA A 63 -6.79 -22.77 -6.16
C ALA A 63 -8.30 -22.78 -5.91
N GLY A 64 -8.78 -23.63 -4.99
CA GLY A 64 -10.21 -23.68 -4.63
C GLY A 64 -10.72 -22.36 -4.04
N PHE A 65 -9.89 -21.66 -3.26
CA PHE A 65 -10.24 -20.33 -2.78
C PHE A 65 -10.41 -19.33 -3.94
N ASN A 66 -9.42 -19.25 -4.84
CA ASN A 66 -9.44 -18.33 -5.97
C ASN A 66 -10.57 -18.59 -6.97
N GLU A 67 -11.01 -19.83 -7.12
CA GLU A 67 -12.20 -20.19 -7.90
C GLU A 67 -13.50 -19.73 -7.25
N SER A 68 -13.52 -19.65 -5.91
CA SER A 68 -14.72 -19.30 -5.14
C SER A 68 -14.89 -17.80 -4.87
N GLN A 69 -13.90 -16.97 -5.20
CA GLN A 69 -13.85 -15.56 -4.80
C GLN A 69 -13.73 -14.61 -6.00
N ASP A 70 -14.59 -13.60 -6.00
CA ASP A 70 -14.65 -12.57 -7.04
C ASP A 70 -13.94 -11.26 -6.64
N GLU A 71 -13.49 -11.13 -5.38
CA GLU A 71 -12.89 -9.89 -4.86
C GLU A 71 -11.38 -10.01 -4.60
N VAL A 72 -10.89 -11.21 -4.30
CA VAL A 72 -9.51 -11.45 -3.87
C VAL A 72 -8.89 -12.55 -4.73
N TYR A 73 -7.65 -12.32 -5.13
CA TYR A 73 -6.78 -13.32 -5.75
C TYR A 73 -5.59 -13.58 -4.83
N VAL A 74 -5.45 -14.82 -4.37
CA VAL A 74 -4.32 -15.25 -3.55
C VAL A 74 -3.21 -15.78 -4.46
N ASN A 75 -2.05 -15.14 -4.38
CA ASN A 75 -0.82 -15.58 -5.01
C ASN A 75 0.01 -16.40 -4.01
N ALA A 76 -0.02 -17.74 -4.14
CA ALA A 76 0.79 -18.61 -3.30
C ALA A 76 2.27 -18.52 -3.69
N VAL A 77 3.14 -18.15 -2.75
CA VAL A 77 4.58 -18.02 -2.98
C VAL A 77 5.33 -18.94 -2.02
N TYR A 78 5.98 -19.96 -2.58
CA TYR A 78 6.86 -20.83 -1.82
C TYR A 78 8.15 -20.07 -1.44
N GLN A 79 8.44 -20.00 -0.15
CA GLN A 79 9.58 -19.24 0.40
C GLN A 79 10.75 -20.13 0.87
N GLY A 80 10.78 -21.41 0.46
CA GLY A 80 11.76 -22.38 0.95
C GLY A 80 11.26 -23.13 2.19
N SER A 81 12.05 -24.04 2.76
CA SER A 81 11.62 -24.82 3.92
C SER A 81 11.84 -24.03 5.22
N TYR A 82 10.98 -24.22 6.24
CA TYR A 82 11.23 -23.63 7.56
C TYR A 82 12.59 -24.04 8.16
N GLU A 83 13.15 -25.18 7.75
CA GLU A 83 14.48 -25.64 8.21
C GLU A 83 15.62 -24.74 7.71
N GLU A 84 15.50 -24.13 6.52
CA GLU A 84 16.48 -23.17 6.00
C GLU A 84 16.45 -21.82 6.73
N SER A 85 15.38 -21.54 7.50
CA SER A 85 15.25 -20.30 8.29
C SER A 85 15.82 -20.40 9.71
N LEU A 86 16.26 -21.59 10.13
CA LEU A 86 16.75 -21.87 11.49
C LEU A 86 18.28 -22.00 11.60
N THR A 87 19.02 -21.79 10.52
CA THR A 87 20.50 -21.81 10.47
C THR A 87 21.07 -20.52 9.97
#